data_AF-A0A4V2AZQ4-F1
#
_entry.id   AF-A0A4V2AZQ4-F1
#
_cell.length_a   1.000
_cell.length_b   1.000
_cell.length_c   1.000
_cell.angle_alpha   90.00
_cell.angle_beta   90.00
_cell.angle_gamma   90.00
#
_symmetry.space_group_name_H-M   'P 1'
#
loop_
_entity.id
_entity.type
_entity.pdbx_description
1 polymer ?
#
loop_
_entity_poly.entity_id
_entity_poly.type
_entity_poly.pdbx_seq_one_letter_code
_entity_poly.pdbx_strand_id
1 'polypeptide(L)'
;HTFRQALSLRLRPDGSLYRDHEGNPSTYATGHGDLVDGLRASGLCARFLEAGGKYVWIANLDNLGATIDEAMIGYVDRENAKLAVEVCDKEAGDRGGIPVHTAGKLQVLEEFRLPADFDASSVRSFNTNTFLVAAEALQNAPFTWTYFEVSKQVEGETVIQSERLLQEMTAHLDTIYLRVPRAGLVSRFLPVKDMPELGARRPVLQELARSRGLEPARS
;
A
#
# COMPACT_ATOMS: atom_id res chain seq x y z
N HIS A 1 -11.00 -10.92 10.87
CA HIS A 1 -11.04 -11.90 9.76
C HIS A 1 -9.68 -11.92 9.07
N THR A 2 -9.33 -13.02 8.39
CA THR A 2 -8.10 -13.11 7.60
C THR A 2 -8.43 -13.72 6.23
N PHE A 3 -7.66 -13.35 5.21
CA PHE A 3 -7.67 -13.96 3.89
C PHE A 3 -6.23 -14.05 3.39
N ARG A 4 -5.98 -14.88 2.38
CA ARG A 4 -4.64 -15.06 1.80
C ARG A 4 -4.52 -14.25 0.51
N GLN A 5 -3.39 -13.59 0.34
CA GLN A 5 -2.96 -13.08 -0.97
C GLN A 5 -2.61 -14.24 -1.91
N ALA A 6 -2.54 -13.98 -3.22
CA ALA A 6 -2.16 -15.02 -4.16
C ALA A 6 -0.65 -15.30 -4.07
N LEU A 7 -0.28 -16.44 -4.65
CA LEU A 7 1.10 -16.84 -4.87
C LEU A 7 1.28 -17.08 -6.36
N SER A 8 2.45 -16.74 -6.87
CA SER A 8 2.86 -17.04 -8.24
C SER A 8 4.20 -17.77 -8.25
N LEU A 9 4.60 -18.26 -9.42
CA LEU A 9 5.81 -19.04 -9.64
C LEU A 9 6.92 -18.16 -10.16
N ARG A 10 8.12 -18.32 -9.59
CA ARG A 10 9.32 -17.64 -10.09
C ARG A 10 9.74 -18.22 -11.43
N LEU A 11 10.15 -17.35 -12.34
CA LEU A 11 10.69 -17.74 -13.64
C LEU A 11 12.20 -17.43 -13.70
N ARG A 12 12.91 -18.09 -14.61
CA ARG A 12 14.24 -17.66 -15.03
C ARG A 12 14.11 -16.56 -16.10
N PRO A 13 15.18 -15.80 -16.38
CA PRO A 13 15.17 -14.78 -17.43
C PRO A 13 14.81 -15.30 -18.84
N ASP A 14 14.98 -16.61 -19.08
CA ASP A 14 14.57 -17.27 -20.33
C ASP A 14 13.08 -17.69 -20.36
N GLY A 15 12.32 -17.37 -19.30
CA GLY A 15 10.91 -17.72 -19.15
C GLY A 15 10.65 -19.13 -18.61
N SER A 16 11.69 -19.94 -18.38
CA SER A 16 11.53 -21.28 -17.80
C SER A 16 11.16 -21.23 -16.32
N LEU A 17 10.43 -22.24 -15.83
CA LEU A 17 10.07 -22.34 -14.42
C LEU A 17 11.32 -22.50 -13.54
N TYR A 18 11.51 -21.60 -12.58
CA TYR A 18 12.56 -21.73 -11.57
C TYR A 18 12.14 -22.76 -10.51
N ARG A 19 13.07 -23.66 -10.17
CA ARG A 19 12.91 -24.69 -9.15
C ARG A 19 14.00 -24.50 -8.11
N ASP A 20 13.66 -24.68 -6.84
CA ASP A 20 14.63 -24.61 -5.75
C ASP A 20 15.59 -25.82 -5.75
N HIS A 21 16.56 -25.83 -4.82
CA HIS A 21 17.52 -26.92 -4.65
C HIS A 21 16.90 -28.30 -4.41
N GLU A 22 15.64 -28.39 -3.96
CA GLU A 22 14.89 -29.64 -3.79
C GLU A 22 14.14 -30.05 -5.07
N GLY A 23 14.17 -29.23 -6.12
CA GLY A 23 13.48 -29.44 -7.38
C GLY A 23 12.01 -28.98 -7.36
N ASN A 24 11.56 -28.31 -6.31
CA ASN A 24 10.18 -27.84 -6.19
C ASN A 24 9.99 -26.50 -6.92
N PRO A 25 8.81 -26.24 -7.53
CA PRO A 25 8.50 -24.93 -8.08
C PRO A 25 8.59 -23.84 -7.01
N SER A 26 9.42 -22.83 -7.25
CA SER A 26 9.63 -21.77 -6.26
C SER A 26 8.53 -20.72 -6.33
N THR A 27 7.88 -20.42 -5.20
CA THR A 27 6.75 -19.48 -5.13
C THR A 27 7.14 -18.12 -4.52
N TYR A 28 6.43 -17.06 -4.91
CA TYR A 28 6.54 -15.72 -4.32
C TYR A 28 5.15 -15.07 -4.18
N ALA A 29 5.06 -14.05 -3.31
CA ALA A 29 3.87 -13.22 -3.16
C ALA A 29 3.78 -12.20 -4.29
N THR A 30 2.60 -12.01 -4.86
CA THR A 30 2.35 -11.20 -6.07
C THR A 30 2.22 -9.70 -5.81
N GLY A 31 2.81 -9.20 -4.72
CA GLY A 31 2.77 -7.79 -4.34
C GLY A 31 1.44 -7.39 -3.68
N HIS A 32 1.40 -6.17 -3.13
CA HIS A 32 0.28 -5.69 -2.32
C HIS A 32 -0.96 -5.29 -3.14
N GLY A 33 -0.86 -5.19 -4.48
CA GLY A 33 -2.03 -5.01 -5.35
C GLY A 33 -3.03 -6.17 -5.28
N ASP A 34 -2.57 -7.35 -4.87
CA ASP A 34 -3.41 -8.53 -4.64
C ASP A 34 -4.52 -8.34 -3.61
N LEU A 35 -4.38 -7.36 -2.73
CA LEU A 35 -5.33 -7.10 -1.66
C LEU A 35 -6.76 -6.97 -2.20
N VAL A 36 -6.94 -6.27 -3.32
CA VAL A 36 -8.28 -6.00 -3.88
C VAL A 36 -8.96 -7.31 -4.30
N ASP A 37 -8.28 -8.10 -5.13
CA ASP A 37 -8.85 -9.35 -5.64
C ASP A 37 -8.95 -10.42 -4.55
N GLY A 38 -7.96 -10.50 -3.66
CA GLY A 38 -7.98 -11.42 -2.52
C GLY A 38 -9.12 -11.11 -1.56
N LEU A 39 -9.34 -9.83 -1.24
CA LEU A 39 -10.44 -9.40 -0.37
C LEU A 39 -11.80 -9.70 -1.01
N ARG A 40 -11.95 -9.46 -2.31
CA ARG A 40 -13.18 -9.80 -3.06
C ARG A 40 -13.42 -11.30 -3.09
N ALA A 41 -12.42 -12.09 -3.50
CA ALA A 41 -12.54 -13.55 -3.62
C ALA A 41 -12.81 -14.24 -2.28
N SER A 42 -12.35 -13.65 -1.17
CA SER A 42 -12.63 -14.17 0.17
C SER A 42 -14.09 -14.01 0.63
N GLY A 43 -14.90 -13.22 -0.07
CA GLY A 43 -16.27 -12.86 0.35
C GLY A 43 -16.32 -11.89 1.55
N LEU A 44 -15.19 -11.45 2.09
CA LEU A 44 -15.14 -10.52 3.21
C LEU A 44 -15.64 -9.13 2.82
N CYS A 45 -15.33 -8.65 1.62
CA CYS A 45 -15.82 -7.35 1.14
C CYS A 45 -17.35 -7.33 1.01
N ALA A 46 -17.92 -8.37 0.38
CA ALA A 46 -19.37 -8.53 0.25
C ALA A 46 -20.07 -8.56 1.61
N ARG A 47 -19.57 -9.37 2.56
CA ARG A 47 -20.10 -9.41 3.93
C ARG A 47 -19.99 -8.07 4.67
N PHE A 48 -18.90 -7.34 4.44
CA PHE A 48 -18.72 -6.01 5.05
C PHE A 48 -19.75 -5.01 4.52
N LEU A 49 -20.01 -5.02 3.21
CA LEU A 49 -21.04 -4.22 2.57
C LEU A 49 -22.44 -4.59 3.08
N GLU A 50 -22.77 -5.89 3.17
CA GLU A 50 -24.04 -6.38 3.71
C GLU A 50 -24.29 -5.93 5.15
N ALA A 51 -23.23 -5.77 5.94
CA ALA A 51 -23.28 -5.25 7.31
C ALA A 51 -23.36 -3.71 7.39
N GLY A 52 -23.47 -3.01 6.25
CA GLY A 52 -23.53 -1.54 6.19
C GLY A 52 -22.17 -0.84 6.17
N GLY A 53 -21.08 -1.59 5.98
CA GLY A 53 -19.74 -1.05 5.84
C GLY A 53 -19.58 -0.23 4.56
N LYS A 54 -18.99 0.97 4.66
CA LYS A 54 -18.85 1.89 3.52
C LYS A 54 -17.43 2.02 2.97
N TYR A 55 -16.44 2.07 3.85
CA TYR A 55 -15.05 2.34 3.50
C TYR A 55 -14.13 1.28 4.09
N VAL A 56 -13.14 0.87 3.31
CA VAL A 56 -12.03 0.02 3.73
C VAL A 56 -10.80 0.90 3.86
N TRP A 57 -10.29 1.01 5.08
CA TRP A 57 -9.02 1.66 5.36
C TRP A 57 -7.89 0.64 5.24
N ILE A 58 -6.88 0.96 4.43
CA ILE A 58 -5.76 0.09 4.11
C ILE A 58 -4.47 0.81 4.48
N ALA A 59 -3.62 0.17 5.27
CA ALA A 59 -2.31 0.68 5.65
C ALA A 59 -1.32 -0.48 5.83
N ASN A 60 -0.03 -0.18 5.72
CA ASN A 60 1.00 -1.15 6.08
C ASN A 60 1.08 -1.32 7.60
N LEU A 61 1.30 -2.55 8.05
CA LEU A 61 1.47 -2.86 9.47
C LEU A 61 2.70 -2.17 10.09
N ASP A 62 3.74 -1.94 9.29
CA ASP A 62 4.96 -1.26 9.71
C ASP A 62 4.79 0.26 9.85
N ASN A 63 3.74 0.86 9.27
CA ASN A 63 3.43 2.27 9.43
C ASN A 63 2.56 2.49 10.68
N LEU A 64 3.22 2.70 11.81
CA LEU A 64 2.56 2.88 13.11
C LEU A 64 1.89 4.25 13.27
N GLY A 65 2.12 5.17 12.34
CA GLY A 65 1.43 6.47 12.29
C GLY A 65 0.07 6.38 11.61
N ALA A 66 -0.18 5.32 10.83
CA ALA A 66 -1.46 5.12 10.16
C ALA A 66 -2.50 4.64 11.18
N THR A 67 -3.47 5.49 11.49
CA THR A 67 -4.59 5.15 12.39
C THR A 67 -5.89 5.70 11.82
N ILE A 68 -7.02 5.14 12.24
CA ILE A 68 -8.35 5.68 11.86
C ILE A 68 -8.47 7.13 12.35
N ASP A 69 -9.02 7.98 11.48
CA ASP A 69 -9.30 9.40 11.75
C ASP A 69 -10.72 9.71 11.26
N GLU A 70 -11.60 10.03 12.21
CA GLU A 70 -13.03 10.23 11.94
C GLU A 70 -13.29 11.46 11.07
N ALA A 71 -12.51 12.53 11.24
CA ALA A 71 -12.64 13.74 10.44
C ALA A 71 -12.24 13.48 8.99
N MET A 72 -11.19 12.67 8.79
CA MET A 72 -10.77 12.22 7.47
C MET A 72 -11.84 11.37 6.78
N ILE A 73 -12.41 10.40 7.51
CA ILE A 73 -13.51 9.56 6.97
C ILE A 73 -14.72 10.43 6.62
N GLY A 74 -15.11 11.36 7.50
CA GLY A 74 -16.22 12.27 7.27
C GLY A 74 -15.99 13.19 6.07
N TYR A 75 -14.76 13.68 5.87
CA TYR A 75 -14.39 14.44 4.68
C TYR A 75 -14.52 13.60 3.41
N VAL A 76 -13.96 12.38 3.39
CA VAL A 76 -14.03 11.46 2.24
C VAL A 76 -15.48 11.08 1.89
N ASP A 77 -16.32 10.83 2.90
CA ASP A 77 -17.76 10.55 2.73
C ASP A 77 -18.50 11.76 2.12
N ARG A 78 -18.22 12.97 2.62
CA ARG A 78 -18.80 14.21 2.09
C ARG A 78 -18.39 14.49 0.65
N GLU A 79 -17.13 14.26 0.29
CA GLU A 79 -16.63 14.42 -1.08
C GLU A 79 -17.10 13.27 -2.02
N ASN A 80 -17.76 12.24 -1.47
CA ASN A 80 -18.19 11.03 -2.20
C ASN A 80 -17.02 10.39 -2.99
N ALA A 81 -15.80 10.47 -2.46
CA ALA A 81 -14.61 10.00 -3.15
C ALA A 81 -14.54 8.46 -3.11
N LYS A 82 -14.19 7.85 -4.25
CA LYS A 82 -14.03 6.39 -4.36
C LYS A 82 -12.70 5.92 -3.80
N LEU A 83 -11.68 6.76 -3.88
CA LEU A 83 -10.36 6.53 -3.31
C LEU A 83 -9.83 7.82 -2.69
N ALA A 84 -9.29 7.72 -1.49
CA ALA A 84 -8.44 8.74 -0.90
C ALA A 84 -7.06 8.15 -0.60
N VAL A 85 -6.00 8.90 -0.93
CA VAL A 85 -4.61 8.53 -0.68
C VAL A 85 -4.01 9.53 0.29
N GLU A 86 -3.43 9.04 1.38
CA GLU A 86 -2.63 9.89 2.25
C GLU A 86 -1.25 10.10 1.62
N VAL A 87 -0.85 11.36 1.49
CA VAL A 87 0.47 11.77 1.03
C VAL A 87 1.12 12.66 2.08
N CYS A 88 2.43 12.54 2.26
CA CYS A 88 3.20 13.41 3.15
C CYS A 88 4.25 14.18 2.37
N ASP A 89 4.97 15.08 3.05
CA ASP A 89 6.11 15.76 2.43
C ASP A 89 7.22 14.74 2.12
N LYS A 90 7.76 14.80 0.90
CA LYS A 90 8.87 13.94 0.46
C LYS A 90 10.16 14.45 1.09
N GLU A 91 10.92 13.56 1.72
CA GLU A 91 12.23 13.86 2.29
C GLU A 91 13.36 13.24 1.44
N ALA A 92 14.57 13.78 1.59
CA ALA A 92 15.74 13.22 0.93
C ALA A 92 15.97 11.77 1.36
N GLY A 93 16.05 10.86 0.38
CA GLY A 93 16.24 9.43 0.61
C GLY A 93 14.96 8.59 0.61
N ASP A 94 13.78 9.22 0.59
CA ASP A 94 12.53 8.51 0.32
C ASP A 94 12.58 7.89 -1.09
N ARG A 95 12.23 6.61 -1.18
CA ARG A 95 12.07 5.87 -2.42
C ARG A 95 10.75 5.12 -2.35
N GLY A 96 9.90 5.29 -3.34
CA GLY A 96 8.57 4.68 -3.36
C GLY A 96 7.60 5.44 -4.27
N GLY A 97 6.31 5.26 -4.00
CA GLY A 97 5.25 5.93 -4.75
C GLY A 97 5.25 7.45 -4.61
N ILE A 98 5.16 8.16 -5.74
CA ILE A 98 4.96 9.62 -5.80
C ILE A 98 3.75 9.97 -6.67
N PRO A 99 2.99 11.03 -6.33
CA PRO A 99 1.88 11.48 -7.15
C PRO A 99 2.40 12.22 -8.40
N VAL A 100 1.98 11.78 -9.58
CA VAL A 100 2.34 12.34 -10.89
C VAL A 100 1.13 12.42 -11.81
N HIS A 101 1.07 13.46 -12.63
CA HIS A 101 -0.02 13.61 -13.59
C HIS A 101 0.29 12.81 -14.86
N THR A 102 -0.53 11.81 -15.15
CA THR A 102 -0.37 10.93 -16.32
C THR A 102 -1.72 10.40 -16.78
N ALA A 103 -1.83 10.13 -18.09
CA ALA A 103 -3.08 9.68 -18.72
C ALA A 103 -4.31 10.54 -18.33
N GLY A 104 -4.12 11.87 -18.21
CA GLY A 104 -5.19 12.83 -17.95
C GLY A 104 -5.64 12.94 -16.48
N LYS A 105 -4.97 12.31 -15.53
CA LYS A 105 -5.28 12.43 -14.10
C LYS A 105 -4.05 12.32 -13.21
N LEU A 106 -4.19 12.75 -11.95
CA LEU A 106 -3.18 12.51 -10.93
C LEU A 106 -3.23 11.03 -10.51
N GLN A 107 -2.08 10.36 -10.49
CA GLN A 107 -1.92 8.96 -10.11
C GLN A 107 -0.70 8.82 -9.21
N VAL A 108 -0.63 7.78 -8.38
CA VAL A 108 0.61 7.44 -7.68
C VAL A 108 1.36 6.38 -8.48
N LEU A 109 2.59 6.69 -8.88
CA LEU A 109 3.50 5.76 -9.55
C LEU A 109 4.74 5.52 -8.69
N GLU A 110 5.28 4.30 -8.72
CA GLU A 110 6.63 4.06 -8.21
C GLU A 110 7.67 4.77 -9.06
N GLU A 111 8.77 5.20 -8.44
CA GLU A 111 9.86 5.89 -9.15
C GLU A 111 10.41 5.09 -10.33
N PHE A 112 10.48 3.76 -10.23
CA PHE A 112 10.96 2.92 -11.34
C PHE A 112 10.02 2.87 -12.56
N ARG A 113 8.77 3.35 -12.41
CA ARG A 113 7.80 3.46 -13.52
C ARG A 113 7.87 4.79 -14.24
N LEU A 114 8.67 5.73 -13.75
CA LEU A 114 8.79 7.05 -14.35
C LEU A 114 9.71 6.99 -15.58
N PRO A 115 9.52 7.89 -16.56
CA PRO A 115 10.49 8.07 -17.64
C PRO A 115 11.91 8.30 -17.09
N ALA A 116 12.93 7.79 -17.78
CA ALA A 116 14.31 7.85 -17.32
C ALA A 116 14.84 9.30 -17.18
N ASP A 117 14.25 10.24 -17.90
CA ASP A 117 14.55 11.68 -17.88
C ASP A 117 13.71 12.47 -16.87
N PHE A 118 12.77 11.81 -16.16
CA PHE A 118 11.94 12.45 -15.16
C PHE A 118 12.70 12.60 -13.82
N ASP A 119 12.84 13.83 -13.36
CA ASP A 119 13.41 14.12 -12.04
C ASP A 119 12.40 13.87 -10.92
N ALA A 120 12.43 12.67 -10.35
CA ALA A 120 11.59 12.29 -9.20
C ALA A 120 11.83 13.13 -7.94
N SER A 121 12.96 13.84 -7.82
CA SER A 121 13.24 14.73 -6.69
C SER A 121 12.46 16.06 -6.76
N SER A 122 11.97 16.43 -7.94
CA SER A 122 11.12 17.61 -8.13
C SER A 122 9.73 17.48 -7.48
N VAL A 123 9.27 16.25 -7.24
CA VAL A 123 7.98 15.95 -6.61
C VAL A 123 8.09 16.06 -5.09
N ARG A 124 7.30 16.96 -4.50
CA ARG A 124 7.36 17.28 -3.06
C ARG A 124 6.51 16.39 -2.17
N SER A 125 5.72 15.50 -2.76
CA SER A 125 4.79 14.64 -2.04
C SER A 125 5.17 13.17 -2.18
N PHE A 126 4.95 12.41 -1.12
CA PHE A 126 5.29 11.00 -1.03
C PHE A 126 4.08 10.18 -0.57
N ASN A 127 3.81 9.06 -1.23
CA ASN A 127 2.72 8.16 -0.87
C ASN A 127 3.04 7.44 0.47
N THR A 128 2.16 7.56 1.47
CA THR A 128 2.34 6.85 2.74
C THR A 128 1.91 5.38 2.68
N ASN A 129 1.42 4.94 1.52
CA ASN A 129 0.77 3.66 1.30
C ASN A 129 -0.43 3.43 2.23
N THR A 130 -1.13 4.52 2.55
CA THR A 130 -2.36 4.51 3.35
C THR A 130 -3.52 5.03 2.49
N PHE A 131 -4.58 4.22 2.40
CA PHE A 131 -5.71 4.44 1.52
C PHE A 131 -7.02 4.34 2.30
N LEU A 132 -7.99 5.15 1.92
CA LEU A 132 -9.39 4.94 2.26
C LEU A 132 -10.16 4.70 0.97
N VAL A 133 -10.75 3.51 0.82
CA VAL A 133 -11.39 3.09 -0.43
C VAL A 133 -12.86 2.81 -0.18
N ALA A 134 -13.74 3.30 -1.04
CA ALA A 134 -15.15 2.90 -1.00
C ALA A 134 -15.23 1.38 -1.19
N ALA A 135 -15.89 0.68 -0.26
CA ALA A 135 -15.98 -0.78 -0.27
C ALA A 135 -16.67 -1.29 -1.54
N GLU A 136 -17.65 -0.55 -2.06
CA GLU A 136 -18.28 -0.86 -3.35
C GLU A 136 -17.29 -0.80 -4.52
N ALA A 137 -16.33 0.13 -4.50
CA ALA A 137 -15.31 0.23 -5.54
C ALA A 137 -14.36 -0.97 -5.52
N LEU A 138 -14.04 -1.49 -4.34
CA LEU A 138 -13.26 -2.73 -4.20
C LEU A 138 -14.05 -3.97 -4.64
N GLN A 139 -15.33 -4.05 -4.25
CA GLN A 139 -16.20 -5.18 -4.60
C GLN A 139 -16.44 -5.26 -6.11
N ASN A 140 -16.65 -4.11 -6.76
CA ASN A 140 -16.99 -4.03 -8.19
C ASN A 140 -15.76 -3.78 -9.09
N ALA A 141 -14.55 -3.77 -8.53
CA ALA A 141 -13.33 -3.43 -9.24
C ALA A 141 -13.16 -4.23 -10.54
N PRO A 142 -13.19 -3.60 -11.74
CA PRO A 142 -12.61 -4.18 -12.93
C PRO A 142 -11.21 -3.60 -13.10
N PHE A 143 -10.33 -3.77 -12.12
CA PHE A 143 -8.95 -3.34 -12.27
C PHE A 143 -8.21 -4.32 -13.19
N THR A 144 -7.88 -3.85 -14.38
CA THR A 144 -6.90 -4.50 -15.23
C THR A 144 -5.52 -4.09 -14.73
N TRP A 145 -4.92 -4.94 -13.92
CA TRP A 145 -3.64 -4.66 -13.28
C TRP A 145 -2.47 -4.73 -14.26
N THR A 146 -1.50 -3.85 -14.06
CA THR A 146 -0.17 -4.00 -14.63
C THR A 146 0.65 -4.90 -13.71
N TYR A 147 1.35 -5.85 -14.32
CA TYR A 147 2.33 -6.68 -13.62
C TYR A 147 3.72 -6.09 -13.83
N PHE A 148 4.40 -5.80 -12.73
CA PHE A 148 5.75 -5.24 -12.73
C PHE A 148 6.76 -6.35 -12.57
N GLU A 149 7.65 -6.45 -13.56
CA GLU A 149 8.74 -7.41 -13.52
C GLU A 149 9.82 -6.94 -12.53
N VAL A 150 10.19 -7.82 -11.62
CA VAL A 150 11.22 -7.59 -10.61
C VAL A 150 12.24 -8.73 -10.68
N SER A 151 13.49 -8.36 -10.95
CA SER A 151 14.62 -9.26 -10.86
C SER A 151 15.08 -9.40 -9.41
N LYS A 152 15.18 -10.63 -8.91
CA LYS A 152 15.65 -10.95 -7.56
C LYS A 152 16.78 -11.96 -7.63
N GLN A 153 17.61 -12.00 -6.59
CA GLN A 153 18.56 -13.10 -6.36
C GLN A 153 17.92 -14.11 -5.40
N VAL A 154 17.80 -15.37 -5.84
CA VAL A 154 17.31 -16.48 -5.02
C VAL A 154 18.31 -17.62 -5.17
N GLU A 155 18.87 -18.07 -4.05
CA GLU A 155 19.92 -19.11 -4.01
C GLU A 155 21.11 -18.83 -4.95
N GLY A 156 21.42 -17.55 -5.20
CA GLY A 156 22.51 -17.14 -6.09
C GLY A 156 22.16 -17.10 -7.58
N GLU A 157 20.93 -17.45 -7.95
CA GLU A 157 20.41 -17.32 -9.31
C GLU A 157 19.54 -16.06 -9.46
N THR A 158 19.62 -15.44 -10.64
CA THR A 158 18.70 -14.37 -11.01
C THR A 158 17.37 -14.98 -11.41
N VAL A 159 16.31 -14.54 -10.74
CA VAL A 159 14.93 -14.98 -11.00
C VAL A 159 14.04 -13.77 -11.25
N ILE A 160 12.99 -14.02 -12.03
CA ILE A 160 11.99 -13.05 -12.44
C ILE A 160 10.71 -13.28 -11.62
N GLN A 161 10.17 -12.19 -11.10
CA GLN A 161 8.91 -12.12 -10.37
C GLN A 161 8.04 -11.05 -11.01
N SER A 162 6.73 -11.26 -11.02
CA SER A 162 5.74 -10.30 -11.50
C SER A 162 4.84 -9.88 -10.34
N GLU A 163 4.94 -8.63 -9.92
CA GLU A 163 4.24 -8.09 -8.76
C GLU A 163 3.20 -7.04 -9.18
N ARG A 164 2.16 -6.86 -8.36
CA ARG A 164 1.14 -5.82 -8.50
C ARG A 164 1.25 -4.83 -7.36
N LEU A 165 0.94 -3.57 -7.67
CA LEU A 165 1.08 -2.46 -6.74
C LEU A 165 -0.28 -1.87 -6.41
N LEU A 166 -0.64 -1.86 -5.13
CA LEU A 166 -1.93 -1.36 -4.63
C LEU A 166 -2.25 0.05 -5.11
N GLN A 167 -1.27 0.95 -5.22
CA GLN A 167 -1.51 2.32 -5.67
C GLN A 167 -1.96 2.43 -7.13
N GLU A 168 -1.87 1.35 -7.93
CA GLU A 168 -2.43 1.34 -9.28
C GLU A 168 -3.96 1.52 -9.27
N MET A 169 -4.63 1.32 -8.13
CA MET A 169 -6.02 1.77 -7.93
C MET A 169 -6.22 3.25 -8.31
N THR A 170 -5.21 4.11 -8.14
CA THR A 170 -5.28 5.53 -8.49
C THR A 170 -5.38 5.78 -10.00
N ALA A 171 -4.94 4.82 -10.83
CA ALA A 171 -5.17 4.86 -12.28
C ALA A 171 -6.66 4.63 -12.60
N HIS A 172 -7.29 3.71 -11.89
CA HIS A 172 -8.65 3.24 -12.20
C HIS A 172 -9.77 4.01 -11.48
N LEU A 173 -9.51 4.56 -10.29
CA LEU A 173 -10.52 5.22 -9.46
C LEU A 173 -10.30 6.73 -9.40
N ASP A 174 -11.39 7.49 -9.38
CA ASP A 174 -11.34 8.90 -9.01
C ASP A 174 -10.80 9.03 -7.59
N THR A 175 -9.70 9.77 -7.47
CA THR A 175 -8.85 9.78 -6.29
C THR A 175 -8.69 11.19 -5.77
N ILE A 176 -8.93 11.37 -4.47
CA ILE A 176 -8.52 12.57 -3.75
C ILE A 176 -7.22 12.30 -2.97
N TYR A 177 -6.43 13.35 -2.79
CA TYR A 177 -5.12 13.27 -2.14
C TYR A 177 -5.15 14.09 -0.86
N LEU A 178 -4.82 13.46 0.25
CA LEU A 178 -4.87 14.06 1.57
C LEU A 178 -3.44 14.29 2.05
N ARG A 179 -3.01 15.55 2.10
CA ARG A 179 -1.70 15.88 2.67
C ARG A 179 -1.77 15.72 4.19
N VAL A 180 -0.97 14.80 4.72
CA VAL A 180 -0.94 14.47 6.15
C VAL A 180 0.37 14.89 6.80
N PRO A 181 0.38 15.17 8.12
CA PRO A 181 1.61 15.46 8.84
C PRO A 181 2.57 14.27 8.80
N ARG A 182 3.85 14.55 8.55
CA ARG A 182 4.93 13.55 8.56
C ARG A 182 5.64 13.41 9.90
N ALA A 183 5.59 14.45 10.74
CA ALA A 183 6.38 14.53 11.96
C ALA A 183 5.52 14.90 13.18
N GLY A 184 6.11 14.71 14.37
CA GLY A 184 5.47 15.00 15.65
C GLY A 184 4.37 14.00 16.04
N LEU A 185 3.64 14.33 17.10
CA LEU A 185 2.58 13.47 17.67
C LEU A 185 1.37 13.26 16.75
N VAL A 186 1.22 14.14 15.75
CA VAL A 186 0.17 14.05 14.73
C VAL A 186 0.65 13.34 13.45
N SER A 187 1.88 12.80 13.43
CA SER A 187 2.42 12.13 12.25
C SER A 187 1.55 10.93 11.83
N ARG A 188 1.25 10.83 10.54
CA ARG A 188 0.54 9.69 9.94
C ARG A 188 1.45 8.78 9.13
N PHE A 189 2.75 9.06 9.13
CA PHE A 189 3.75 8.29 8.42
C PHE A 189 4.96 8.01 9.32
N LEU A 190 4.91 6.87 10.01
CA LEU A 190 5.95 6.38 10.91
C LEU A 190 6.28 4.92 10.59
N PRO A 191 6.86 4.63 9.40
CA PRO A 191 7.31 3.29 9.06
C PRO A 191 8.45 2.86 9.99
N VAL A 192 8.41 1.61 10.47
CA VAL A 192 9.42 0.99 11.33
C VAL A 192 9.89 -0.32 10.67
N LYS A 193 11.15 -0.36 10.24
CA LYS A 193 11.68 -1.41 9.36
C LYS A 193 12.21 -2.61 10.12
N ASP A 194 12.71 -2.40 11.34
CA ASP A 194 13.33 -3.45 12.15
C ASP A 194 13.12 -3.26 13.66
N MET A 195 13.47 -4.31 14.41
CA MET A 195 13.32 -4.35 15.87
C MET A 195 14.20 -3.32 16.60
N PRO A 196 15.46 -3.06 16.21
CA PRO A 196 16.25 -1.96 16.76
C PRO A 196 15.58 -0.59 16.60
N GLU A 197 15.08 -0.27 15.40
CA GLU A 197 14.37 0.97 15.12
C GLU A 197 13.09 1.09 15.94
N LEU A 198 12.33 -0.01 16.07
CA LEU A 198 11.16 -0.07 16.96
C LEU A 198 11.54 0.23 18.41
N GLY A 199 12.64 -0.33 18.89
CA GLY A 199 13.18 -0.08 20.23
C GLY A 199 13.51 1.39 20.45
N ALA A 200 14.23 2.00 19.51
CA ALA A 200 14.62 3.41 19.57
C ALA A 200 13.41 4.37 19.51
N ARG A 201 12.38 4.03 18.72
CA ARG A 201 11.18 4.86 18.54
C ARG A 201 10.09 4.62 19.58
N ARG A 202 10.22 3.58 20.42
CA ARG A 202 9.20 3.16 21.39
C ARG A 202 8.62 4.32 22.24
N PRO A 203 9.42 5.24 22.82
CA PRO A 203 8.85 6.31 23.64
C PRO A 203 7.89 7.23 22.85
N VAL A 204 8.27 7.60 21.62
CA VAL A 204 7.44 8.44 20.74
C VAL A 204 6.19 7.69 20.29
N LEU A 205 6.32 6.42 19.94
CA LEU A 205 5.19 5.57 19.53
C LEU A 205 4.18 5.37 20.65
N GLN A 206 4.66 5.16 21.88
CA GLN A 206 3.80 5.07 23.06
C GLN A 206 3.03 6.37 23.25
N GLU A 207 3.70 7.52 23.22
CA GLU A 207 3.04 8.81 23.37
C GLU A 207 2.00 9.09 22.29
N LEU A 208 2.31 8.75 21.03
CA LEU A 208 1.36 8.83 19.92
C LEU A 208 0.15 7.90 20.12
N ALA A 209 0.36 6.69 20.64
CA ALA A 209 -0.74 5.80 20.97
C ALA A 209 -1.63 6.39 22.07
N ARG A 210 -1.04 6.98 23.13
CA ARG A 210 -1.79 7.65 24.20
C ARG A 210 -2.63 8.82 23.69
N SER A 211 -2.03 9.70 22.90
CA SER A 211 -2.71 10.88 22.37
C SER A 211 -3.90 10.53 21.46
N ARG A 212 -3.92 9.30 20.93
CA ARG A 212 -4.99 8.75 20.08
C ARG A 212 -5.93 7.80 20.80
N GLY A 213 -5.78 7.60 22.11
CA GLY A 213 -6.62 6.67 22.86
C GLY A 213 -6.43 5.19 22.48
N LEU A 214 -5.28 4.85 21.89
CA LEU A 214 -4.93 3.48 21.45
C LEU A 214 -4.15 2.70 22.53
N GLU A 215 -4.23 3.11 23.80
CA GLU A 215 -3.63 2.34 24.87
C GLU A 215 -4.30 0.95 24.95
N PRO A 216 -3.51 -0.13 25.11
CA PRO A 216 -4.10 -1.43 25.36
C PRO A 216 -4.99 -1.33 26.60
N ALA A 217 -6.18 -1.93 26.55
CA ALA A 217 -7.04 -2.06 27.72
C ALA A 217 -6.17 -2.61 28.87
N ARG A 218 -6.14 -1.90 30.00
CA ARG A 218 -5.43 -2.38 31.19
C ARG A 218 -6.04 -3.74 31.54
N SER A 219 -5.24 -4.78 31.41
CA SER A 219 -5.57 -6.15 31.85
C SER A 219 -5.80 -6.20 33.34
#